data_AF-T0ZEA2-F1
#
_entry.id   AF-T0ZEA2-F1
#
_cell.length_a   1.000
_cell.length_b   1.000
_cell.length_c   1.000
_cell.angle_alpha   90.00
_cell.angle_beta   90.00
_cell.angle_gamma   90.00
#
_symmetry.space_group_name_H-M   'P 1'
#
loop_
_entity.id
_entity.type
_entity.pdbx_description
1 polymer ?
#
loop_
_entity_poly.entity_id
_entity_poly.type
_entity_poly.pdbx_seq_one_letter_code
_entity_poly.pdbx_strand_id
1 'polypeptide(L)' 'HHTGRPLLTPDEVRNLPQSRELLFLAGFRPIVADKLRYYADREFAGRFDPA' A
#
# COMPACT_ATOMS: atom_id res chain seq x y z
N HIS A 1 -0.37 -32.02 -1.18
CA HIS A 1 -0.52 -30.86 -0.28
C HIS A 1 -0.02 -29.61 -0.98
N HIS A 2 -0.91 -28.69 -1.39
CA HIS A 2 -0.49 -27.40 -1.98
C HIS A 2 -0.68 -26.32 -0.91
N THR A 3 0.38 -25.99 -0.18
CA THR A 3 0.40 -24.80 0.67
C THR A 3 0.63 -23.59 -0.24
N GLY A 4 -0.39 -22.75 -0.42
CA GLY A 4 -0.28 -21.54 -1.24
C GLY A 4 0.80 -20.60 -0.71
N ARG A 5 1.49 -19.88 -1.61
CA ARG A 5 2.49 -18.88 -1.25
C ARG A 5 1.82 -17.79 -0.39
N PRO A 6 2.44 -17.35 0.72
CA PRO A 6 1.98 -16.18 1.44
C PRO A 6 2.04 -14.94 0.54
N LEU A 7 1.16 -13.97 0.76
CA LEU A 7 1.12 -12.73 -0.02
C LEU A 7 2.47 -12.00 0.00
N LEU A 8 3.09 -11.93 1.18
CA LEU A 8 4.46 -11.47 1.39
C LEU A 8 5.11 -12.36 2.45
N THR A 9 6.39 -12.63 2.28
CA THR A 9 7.26 -13.20 3.31
C THR A 9 7.62 -12.12 4.34
N PRO A 10 8.03 -12.50 5.56
CA PRO A 10 8.50 -11.53 6.55
C PRO A 10 9.60 -10.60 6.04
N ASP A 11 10.51 -11.10 5.19
CA ASP A 11 11.58 -10.28 4.62
C ASP A 11 11.08 -9.32 3.55
N GLU A 12 10.07 -9.70 2.76
CA GLU A 12 9.42 -8.79 1.82
C GLU A 12 8.66 -7.68 2.54
N VAL A 13 8.09 -7.95 3.72
CA VAL A 13 7.46 -6.90 4.56
C VAL A 13 8.51 -5.96 5.15
N ARG A 14 9.62 -6.47 5.66
CA ARG A 14 10.70 -5.64 6.24
C ARG A 14 11.36 -4.73 5.20
N ASN A 15 11.46 -5.19 3.96
CA ASN A 15 12.08 -4.45 2.87
C ASN A 15 11.06 -3.73 1.97
N LEU A 16 9.82 -3.54 2.44
CA LEU A 16 8.78 -2.90 1.63
C LEU A 16 9.21 -1.45 1.28
N PRO A 17 9.25 -1.08 -0.01
CA PRO A 17 9.62 0.27 -0.42
C PRO A 17 8.65 1.31 0.16
N GLN A 18 9.15 2.50 0.50
CA GLN A 18 8.33 3.59 1.04
C GLN A 18 7.23 4.07 0.05
N SER A 19 7.38 3.77 -1.24
CA SER A 19 6.37 4.00 -2.29
C SER A 19 5.27 2.97 -2.35
N ARG A 20 5.31 1.91 -1.55
CA ARG A 20 4.30 0.85 -1.51
C ARG A 20 3.57 0.86 -0.17
N GLU A 21 2.34 0.34 -0.19
CA GLU A 21 1.54 0.12 1.02
C GLU A 21 0.73 -1.17 0.95
N LEU A 22 0.25 -1.60 2.12
CA LEU A 22 -0.59 -2.78 2.27
C LEU A 22 -2.00 -2.36 2.66
N LEU A 23 -2.98 -2.76 1.86
CA LEU A 23 -4.39 -2.50 2.11
C LEU A 23 -5.06 -3.76 2.65
N PHE A 24 -5.71 -3.61 3.81
CA PHE A 24 -6.53 -4.65 4.43
C PHE A 24 -8.00 -4.24 4.31
N LEU A 25 -8.69 -4.84 3.33
CA LEU A 25 -10.10 -4.60 3.06
C LEU A 25 -10.92 -5.84 3.43
N ALA A 26 -12.07 -5.63 4.08
CA ALA A 26 -12.95 -6.72 4.47
C ALA A 26 -13.40 -7.52 3.24
N GLY A 27 -13.25 -8.85 3.29
CA GLY A 27 -13.62 -9.76 2.19
C GLY A 27 -12.58 -9.88 1.06
N PHE A 28 -11.45 -9.16 1.13
CA PHE A 28 -10.39 -9.25 0.14
C PHE A 28 -9.11 -9.85 0.74
N ARG A 29 -8.31 -10.48 -0.12
CA ARG A 29 -6.91 -10.77 0.22
C ARG A 29 -6.17 -9.44 0.37
N PRO A 30 -5.19 -9.33 1.27
CA PRO A 30 -4.46 -8.07 1.39
C PRO A 30 -3.82 -7.70 0.05
N ILE A 31 -3.77 -6.40 -0.22
CA ILE A 31 -3.36 -5.86 -1.52
C ILE A 31 -2.08 -5.06 -1.34
N VAL A 32 -1.10 -5.32 -2.19
CA VAL A 32 0.08 -4.46 -2.32
C VAL A 32 -0.26 -3.37 -3.32
N ALA A 33 -0.30 -2.12 -2.87
CA ALA A 33 -0.64 -0.96 -3.69
C ALA A 33 0.52 0.03 -3.76
N ASP A 34 0.47 0.93 -4.74
CA ASP A 34 1.29 2.14 -4.72
C ASP A 34 0.74 3.12 -3.68
N LYS A 35 1.64 3.67 -2.87
CA LYS A 35 1.30 4.58 -1.78
C LYS A 35 0.89 5.94 -2.36
N LEU A 36 -0.35 6.31 -2.07
CA LEU A 36 -0.90 7.61 -2.42
C LEU A 36 -0.28 8.72 -1.55
N ARG A 37 0.18 9.81 -2.17
CA ARG A 37 0.79 10.95 -1.45
C ARG A 37 0.06 12.23 -1.81
N TYR A 38 -0.85 12.65 -0.94
CA TYR A 38 -1.68 13.83 -1.16
C TYR A 38 -0.88 15.12 -1.42
N TYR A 39 0.34 15.23 -0.89
CA TYR A 39 1.20 16.41 -1.10
C TYR A 39 2.05 16.34 -2.38
N ALA A 40 2.17 15.18 -3.00
CA ALA A 40 3.05 14.97 -4.17
C ALA A 40 2.25 14.80 -5.47
N ASP A 41 1.05 14.21 -5.39
CA ASP A 41 0.23 13.94 -6.55
C ASP A 41 -0.62 15.17 -6.93
N ARG A 42 -0.49 15.63 -8.18
CA ARG A 42 -1.14 16.86 -8.69
C ARG A 42 -2.67 16.86 -8.54
N GLU A 43 -3.27 15.68 -8.52
CA GLU A 43 -4.73 15.50 -8.42
C GLU A 43 -5.27 15.97 -7.07
N PHE A 44 -4.41 16.17 -6.08
CA PHE A 44 -4.76 16.62 -4.74
C PHE A 44 -4.37 18.09 -4.45
N ALA A 45 -3.76 18.80 -5.40
CA ALA A 45 -3.37 20.19 -5.22
C ALA A 45 -4.58 21.07 -4.82
N GLY A 46 -4.44 21.88 -3.76
CA GLY A 46 -5.49 22.75 -3.26
C GLY A 46 -6.65 22.04 -2.53
N ARG A 47 -6.66 20.70 -2.45
CA ARG A 47 -7.74 19.95 -1.78
C ARG A 47 -7.49 19.67 -0.30
N PHE A 48 -6.23 19.66 0.11
CA PHE A 48 -5.80 19.30 1.47
C PHE A 48 -4.73 20.24 2.04
N ASP A 49 -4.58 21.42 1.43
CA ASP A 49 -3.65 22.43 1.92
C ASP A 49 -4.19 23.04 3.23
N PRO A 50 -3.32 23.31 4.23
CA PRO A 50 -3.73 24.02 5.44
C PRO A 50 -4.36 25.37 5.10
N ALA A 51 -5.40 25.77 5.86
CA ALA A 51 -6.08 27.05 5.71
C ALA A 51 -5.20 28.26 6.05
#